data_AF-A0A847D147-F1
#
_entry.id   AF-A0A847D147-F1
#
_cell.length_a   1.000
_cell.length_b   1.000
_cell.length_c   1.000
_cell.angle_alpha   90.00
_cell.angle_beta   90.00
_cell.angle_gamma   90.00
#
_symmetry.space_group_name_H-M   'P 1'
#
loop_
_entity.id
_entity.type
_entity.pdbx_description
1 polymer ?
#
loop_
_entity_poly.entity_id
_entity_poly.type
_entity_poly.pdbx_seq_one_letter_code
_entity_poly.pdbx_strand_id
1 'polypeptide(L)' 'EQMLLVSGSGEVIEPDDGILTIGSGGNYALAAARALKRRGSDLSAKEIAYESLKIASEICVFTNDNIIVEEF' A
#
# COMPACT_ATOMS: atom_id res chain seq x y z
N GLU A 1 -14.85 8.38 -0.31
CA GLU A 1 -14.88 7.57 0.93
C GLU A 1 -13.59 7.80 1.70
N GLN A 2 -13.59 7.57 3.02
CA GLN A 2 -12.39 7.73 3.86
C GLN A 2 -11.69 6.39 4.06
N MET A 3 -10.35 6.38 4.03
CA MET A 3 -9.56 5.21 4.41
C MET A 3 -9.13 5.32 5.87
N LEU A 4 -9.35 4.27 6.65
CA LEU A 4 -9.03 4.23 8.07
C LEU A 4 -8.21 2.98 8.40
N LEU A 5 -7.20 3.14 9.24
CA LEU A 5 -6.48 2.05 9.88
C LEU A 5 -7.01 1.89 11.31
N VAL A 6 -7.36 0.65 11.67
CA VAL A 6 -7.82 0.29 13.02
C VAL A 6 -6.88 -0.75 13.60
N SER A 7 -6.48 -0.58 14.86
CA SER A 7 -5.57 -1.49 15.55
C SER A 7 -6.18 -2.14 16.80
N GLY A 8 -5.59 -3.25 17.26
CA GLY A 8 -6.00 -3.93 18.50
C GLY A 8 -5.71 -3.14 19.78
N SER A 9 -4.88 -2.10 19.71
CA SER A 9 -4.64 -1.12 20.78
C SER A 9 -5.74 -0.06 20.90
N GLY A 10 -6.72 -0.04 19.99
CA GLY A 10 -7.80 0.95 19.96
C GLY A 10 -7.44 2.24 19.21
N GLU A 11 -6.43 2.21 18.34
CA GLU A 11 -6.10 3.36 17.49
C GLU A 11 -6.98 3.38 16.24
N VAL A 12 -7.34 4.59 15.81
CA VAL A 12 -8.03 4.86 14.54
C VAL A 12 -7.26 5.97 13.84
N ILE A 13 -6.69 5.67 12.67
CA ILE A 13 -5.77 6.57 11.97
C ILE A 13 -6.25 6.77 10.52
N GLU A 14 -6.39 8.02 10.11
CA GLU A 14 -6.63 8.42 8.72
C GLU A 14 -5.30 8.85 8.08
N PRO A 15 -4.96 8.39 6.86
CA PRO A 15 -3.72 8.78 6.20
C PRO A 15 -3.84 10.15 5.52
N ASP A 16 -2.89 11.05 5.76
CA ASP A 16 -2.89 12.38 5.11
C ASP A 16 -2.70 12.30 3.59
N ASP A 17 -1.96 11.31 3.12
CA ASP A 17 -1.59 11.15 1.72
C ASP A 17 -2.44 10.13 0.96
N GLY A 18 -3.53 9.65 1.57
CA GLY A 18 -4.45 8.70 0.95
C GLY A 18 -3.75 7.39 0.54
N ILE A 19 -2.78 6.92 1.32
CA ILE A 19 -2.17 5.60 1.18
C ILE A 19 -2.07 4.96 2.57
N LEU A 20 -2.58 3.73 2.71
CA LEU A 20 -2.39 2.91 3.90
C LEU A 20 -1.86 1.54 3.52
N THR A 21 -1.02 0.99 4.39
CA THR A 21 -0.46 -0.36 4.25
C THR A 21 -0.38 -1.02 5.62
N ILE A 22 -0.53 -2.34 5.66
CA ILE A 22 -0.38 -3.14 6.89
C ILE A 22 0.46 -4.39 6.59
N GLY A 23 0.82 -5.14 7.62
CA GLY A 23 1.52 -6.42 7.50
C GLY A 23 3.05 -6.29 7.37
N SER A 24 3.71 -7.43 7.20
CA SER A 24 5.18 -7.58 7.21
C SER A 24 5.90 -6.77 6.13
N GLY A 25 5.30 -6.66 4.93
CA GLY A 25 5.81 -5.87 3.82
C GLY A 25 5.37 -4.41 3.80
N GLY A 26 4.56 -3.98 4.78
CA GLY A 26 3.83 -2.71 4.73
C GLY A 26 4.72 -1.49 4.51
N ASN A 27 5.83 -1.37 5.23
CA ASN A 27 6.73 -0.21 5.09
C ASN A 27 7.35 -0.10 3.68
N TYR A 28 7.67 -1.23 3.05
CA TYR A 28 8.23 -1.24 1.68
C TYR A 28 7.16 -0.84 0.66
N ALA A 29 5.97 -1.42 0.79
CA ALA A 29 4.82 -1.06 -0.04
C ALA A 29 4.46 0.43 0.12
N LEU A 30 4.46 0.96 1.34
CA LEU A 30 4.14 2.37 1.61
C LEU A 30 5.14 3.31 0.95
N ALA A 31 6.43 3.00 1.08
CA ALA A 31 7.49 3.79 0.44
C ALA A 31 7.36 3.77 -1.09
N ALA A 32 7.13 2.58 -1.67
CA ALA A 32 6.92 2.40 -3.10
C ALA A 32 5.68 3.15 -3.60
N ALA A 33 4.52 2.95 -2.95
CA ALA A 33 3.26 3.60 -3.31
C ALA A 33 3.37 5.13 -3.25
N ARG A 34 4.01 5.68 -2.22
CA ARG A 34 4.27 7.13 -2.11
C ARG A 34 5.16 7.64 -3.22
N ALA A 35 6.20 6.89 -3.59
CA ALA A 35 7.09 7.27 -4.69
C ALA A 35 6.35 7.23 -6.04
N LEU A 36 5.58 6.17 -6.29
CA LEU A 36 4.76 5.99 -7.50
C LEU A 36 3.69 7.09 -7.60
N LYS A 37 2.95 7.39 -6.53
CA LYS A 37 1.95 8.47 -6.52
C LYS A 37 2.56 9.85 -6.78
N ARG A 38 3.79 10.11 -6.31
CA ARG A 38 4.49 11.40 -6.52
C ARG A 38 5.08 11.56 -7.92
N ARG A 39 5.48 10.45 -8.56
CA ARG A 39 6.25 10.46 -9.82
C ARG A 39 5.45 9.99 -11.04
N GLY A 40 4.44 9.14 -10.83
CA GLY A 40 3.59 8.58 -11.87
C GLY A 40 2.34 9.41 -12.04
N SER A 41 2.36 10.38 -12.96
CA SER A 41 1.17 11.16 -13.33
C SER A 41 0.07 10.31 -13.99
N ASP A 42 0.40 9.08 -14.41
CA ASP A 42 -0.44 8.28 -15.30
C ASP A 42 -0.80 6.91 -14.70
N LEU A 43 -0.42 6.61 -13.46
CA LEU A 43 -0.78 5.36 -12.79
C LEU A 43 -2.12 5.50 -12.07
N SER A 44 -3.02 4.56 -12.35
CA SER A 44 -4.26 4.37 -11.60
C SER A 44 -3.97 3.88 -10.17
N ALA A 45 -4.97 4.03 -9.28
CA ALA A 45 -4.86 3.51 -7.91
C ALA A 45 -4.60 1.99 -7.87
N LYS A 46 -5.22 1.24 -8.79
CA LYS A 46 -5.01 -0.20 -8.98
C LYS A 46 -3.56 -0.52 -9.31
N GLU A 47 -2.97 0.21 -10.26
CA GLU A 47 -1.58 0.01 -10.67
C GLU A 47 -0.62 0.38 -9.54
N ILE A 48 -0.86 1.49 -8.83
CA ILE A 48 -0.04 1.87 -7.67
C ILE A 48 -0.11 0.79 -6.58
N ALA A 49 -1.30 0.26 -6.27
CA ALA A 49 -1.48 -0.80 -5.28
C ALA A 49 -0.73 -2.08 -5.69
N TYR A 50 -0.89 -2.52 -6.95
CA TYR A 50 -0.23 -3.71 -7.48
C TYR A 50 1.31 -3.58 -7.46
N GLU A 51 1.83 -2.51 -8.05
CA GLU A 51 3.28 -2.29 -8.18
C GLU A 51 3.96 -2.10 -6.82
N SER A 52 3.28 -1.43 -5.88
CA SER A 52 3.81 -1.28 -4.52
C SER A 52 3.94 -2.60 -3.76
N LEU A 53 2.95 -3.50 -3.91
CA LEU A 53 3.01 -4.85 -3.36
C LEU A 53 4.04 -5.73 -4.08
N LYS A 54 4.20 -5.55 -5.41
CA LYS A 54 5.22 -6.26 -6.17
C LYS A 54 6.62 -5.91 -5.67
N ILE A 55 6.92 -4.63 -5.48
CA ILE A 55 8.18 -4.18 -4.88
C ILE A 55 8.36 -4.75 -3.46
N ALA A 56 7.30 -4.73 -2.64
CA ALA A 56 7.37 -5.30 -1.29
C ALA A 56 7.67 -6.81 -1.31
N SER A 57 7.15 -7.55 -2.29
CA SER A 57 7.39 -8.99 -2.45
C SER A 57 8.84 -9.35 -2.80
N GLU A 58 9.57 -8.42 -3.41
CA GLU A 58 10.97 -8.60 -3.78
C GLU A 58 11.94 -8.31 -2.62
N ILE A 59 11.44 -7.66 -1.55
CA ILE A 59 12.25 -7.20 -0.40
C ILE A 59 11.90 -7.98 0.86
N CYS A 60 10.62 -8.15 1.17
CA CYS A 60 10.16 -8.78 2.40
C CYS A 60 10.01 -10.29 2.21
N VAL A 61 10.79 -11.09 2.93
CA VAL A 61 10.73 -12.57 2.89
C VAL A 61 9.37 -13.16 3.29
N PHE A 62 8.49 -12.36 3.88
CA PHE A 62 7.13 -12.74 4.28
C PHE A 62 6.04 -12.14 3.37
N THR A 63 6.41 -11.57 2.22
CA THR A 63 5.48 -11.05 1.21
C THR A 63 5.85 -11.69 -0.12
N ASN A 64 4.89 -12.30 -0.82
CA ASN A 64 5.15 -12.96 -2.11
C ASN A 64 4.43 -12.20 -3.24
N ASP A 65 4.57 -12.69 -4.47
CA ASP A 65 4.06 -12.05 -5.67
C ASP A 65 2.67 -12.56 -6.12
N ASN A 66 2.00 -13.35 -5.28
CA ASN A 66 0.60 -13.75 -5.51
C ASN A 66 -0.32 -12.61 -5.03
N ILE A 67 -0.43 -11.57 -5.84
CA ILE A 67 -1.10 -10.31 -5.50
C ILE A 67 -2.53 -10.29 -6.05
N ILE A 68 -3.48 -9.93 -5.19
CA ILE A 68 -4.90 -9.71 -5.54
C ILE A 68 -5.18 -8.22 -5.32
N VAL A 69 -5.84 -7.57 -6.29
CA VAL A 69 -6.23 -6.16 -6.20
C VAL A 69 -7.73 -6.07 -6.42
N GLU A 70 -8.43 -5.49 -5.45
CA GLU A 70 -9.87 -5.24 -5.47
C GLU A 70 -10.14 -3.74 -5.73
N GLU A 71 -11.19 -3.43 -6.49
CA GLU A 71 -11.62 -2.06 -6.80
C GLU A 71 -13.16 -1.98 -6.86
N PHE A 72 -13.73 -0.82 -6.47
CA PHE A 72 -15.17 -0.59 -6.37
C PHE A 72 -15.58 0.72 -7.04
#